data_AF-A7AU11-F1
#
_entry.id   AF-A7AU11-F1
#
_cell.length_a   1.000
_cell.length_b   1.000
_cell.length_c   1.000
_cell.angle_alpha   90.00
_cell.angle_beta   90.00
_cell.angle_gamma   90.00
#
_symmetry.space_group_name_H-M   'P 1'
#
loop_
_entity.id
_entity.type
_entity.pdbx_description
1 polymer ?
#
loop_
_entity_poly.entity_id
_entity_poly.type
_entity_poly.pdbx_seq_one_letter_code
_entity_poly.pdbx_strand_id
1 'polypeptide(L)'
;MDRRKYEPIETTITRLKRSLYKLDMANNQKENISIDPSNESSAPRASFESCALDSTIPGTSLSTNGTNSNDPRQKNTATTPDCYSISFLSSSFECFDQKSSLLEVAQNASFLSLNDTLLQIFNNVSRICDVFLSSRAMVGCPLTVQIQSDGSLNYDDVVIDWWDDRGQLLHRGPVYIPPEFMAYRVVKAIVTHNRLPWNFMESDFCRVFDAPINRWQYERIMLFNTSPVGNATSPLQSDSMDLRVMSFNILSPTYVATDEAIQRFFPYCPHEWLDSSYRNPLILREIFLLRPHILCLQECATSAYRNYIEPVLGQQYYSWLTIKNTTSDEGCCIFIKKDIFDVVDVQSLMFKEQILRPEYSDLLNRIGAPNWLNYDEKTYFSKFHTVFQLGCFVNRSNEKSNYLFLANSHLYFHPSGKHIRLLQTYVLLYELERFKKRCGDKFGFDIETESVTIICGDFNSFSSEGAYHLVVNGWIPYHHEDFEYGLRYSHERFIPSAQNKQYLDSRMNGTPYSFGEQSERLEVPNYQGYHDAYSGHELPFTNFVKTFSGTLDYIFHSNNIKVKRCLPGITTRDAQEYEGLPSKLYPSDHISIAADF
;
A
#
# COMPACT_ATOMS: atom_id res chain seq x y z
N MET A 1 2.56 -35.42 -0.42
CA MET A 1 3.28 -35.80 0.82
C MET A 1 2.36 -36.22 1.96
N ASP A 2 1.19 -35.59 2.18
CA ASP A 2 0.43 -35.77 3.42
C ASP A 2 0.03 -37.19 3.82
N ARG A 3 -0.29 -38.07 2.86
CA ARG A 3 -0.65 -39.47 3.17
C ARG A 3 0.54 -40.36 3.50
N ARG A 4 1.76 -39.92 3.23
CA ARG A 4 2.96 -40.79 3.23
C ARG A 4 4.19 -40.18 3.88
N LYS A 5 4.05 -39.02 4.52
CA LYS A 5 5.15 -38.28 5.16
C LYS A 5 5.93 -39.07 6.20
N TYR A 6 5.31 -40.06 6.84
CA TYR A 6 5.94 -40.92 7.85
C TYR A 6 6.40 -42.28 7.31
N GLU A 7 6.34 -42.51 5.99
CA GLU A 7 6.84 -43.75 5.42
C GLU A 7 8.38 -43.78 5.41
N PRO A 8 9.02 -44.96 5.58
CA PRO A 8 10.47 -45.09 5.45
C PRO A 8 10.96 -44.67 4.06
N ILE A 9 12.08 -43.94 4.00
CA ILE A 9 12.63 -43.43 2.74
C ILE A 9 12.95 -44.54 1.74
N GLU A 10 13.34 -45.73 2.21
CA GLU A 10 13.59 -46.90 1.35
C GLU A 10 12.36 -47.30 0.51
N THR A 11 11.16 -47.16 1.10
CA THR A 11 9.89 -47.43 0.39
C THR A 11 9.66 -46.41 -0.73
N THR A 12 10.12 -45.16 -0.54
CA THR A 12 10.13 -44.09 -1.56
C THR A 12 11.15 -44.34 -2.64
N ILE A 13 12.38 -44.66 -2.27
CA ILE A 13 13.44 -45.01 -3.22
C ILE A 13 13.00 -46.17 -4.11
N THR A 14 12.43 -47.24 -3.54
CA THR A 14 11.94 -48.39 -4.32
C THR A 14 10.87 -47.99 -5.34
N ARG A 15 9.95 -47.09 -4.98
CA ARG A 15 8.93 -46.56 -5.91
C ARG A 15 9.54 -45.65 -6.99
N LEU A 16 10.54 -44.83 -6.64
CA LEU A 16 11.26 -43.99 -7.59
C LEU A 16 12.00 -44.85 -8.62
N LYS A 17 12.75 -45.88 -8.17
CA LYS A 17 13.41 -46.86 -9.06
C LYS A 17 12.42 -47.49 -10.04
N ARG A 18 11.25 -47.94 -9.54
CA ARG A 18 10.18 -48.48 -10.40
C ARG A 18 9.64 -47.47 -11.41
N SER A 19 9.52 -46.20 -11.02
CA SER A 19 8.97 -45.15 -11.88
C SER A 19 9.97 -44.77 -12.98
N LEU A 20 11.25 -44.63 -12.62
CA LEU A 20 12.33 -44.39 -13.58
C LEU A 20 12.46 -45.52 -14.59
N TYR A 21 12.42 -46.77 -14.12
CA TYR A 21 12.44 -47.93 -15.03
C TYR A 21 11.26 -47.92 -16.01
N LYS A 22 10.05 -47.55 -15.57
CA LYS A 22 8.89 -47.43 -16.46
C LYS A 22 9.05 -46.31 -17.48
N LEU A 23 9.59 -45.15 -17.07
CA LEU A 23 9.91 -44.03 -17.96
C LEU A 23 10.92 -44.42 -19.04
N ASP A 24 11.97 -45.12 -18.64
CA ASP A 24 13.03 -45.59 -19.52
C ASP A 24 12.50 -46.60 -20.56
N MET A 25 11.67 -47.56 -20.14
CA MET A 25 10.98 -48.48 -21.06
C MET A 25 10.05 -47.76 -22.04
N ALA A 26 9.34 -46.71 -21.60
CA ALA A 26 8.46 -45.93 -22.46
C ALA A 26 9.22 -45.07 -23.48
N ASN A 27 10.37 -44.51 -23.11
CA ASN A 27 11.23 -43.76 -24.03
C ASN A 27 11.92 -44.67 -25.04
N ASN A 28 12.43 -45.83 -24.61
CA ASN A 28 13.01 -46.84 -25.51
C ASN A 28 11.98 -47.41 -26.50
N GLN A 29 10.70 -47.47 -26.15
CA GLN A 29 9.63 -47.83 -27.08
C GLN A 29 9.31 -46.72 -28.09
N LYS A 30 9.53 -45.43 -27.76
CA LYS A 30 9.34 -44.31 -28.70
C LYS A 30 10.49 -44.17 -29.68
N GLU A 31 11.74 -44.39 -29.25
CA GLU A 31 12.91 -44.33 -30.14
C GLU A 31 12.95 -45.51 -31.13
N ASN A 32 12.46 -46.69 -30.73
CA ASN A 32 12.35 -47.85 -31.63
C ASN A 32 11.22 -47.77 -32.67
N ILE A 33 10.41 -46.70 -32.69
CA ILE A 33 9.38 -46.46 -33.71
C ILE A 33 9.87 -45.47 -34.78
N SER A 34 11.03 -44.81 -34.60
CA SER A 34 11.64 -43.97 -35.63
C SER A 34 12.89 -44.61 -36.21
N ILE A 35 12.74 -45.54 -37.16
CA ILE A 35 13.61 -45.79 -38.32
C ILE A 35 12.89 -46.87 -39.18
N ASP A 36 12.23 -46.42 -40.26
CA ASP A 36 12.26 -47.14 -41.54
C ASP A 36 11.94 -46.15 -42.70
N PRO A 37 12.90 -45.82 -43.58
CA PRO A 37 12.72 -44.90 -44.69
C PRO A 37 12.35 -45.66 -45.97
N SER A 38 11.16 -46.23 -46.06
CA SER A 38 10.51 -46.54 -47.34
C SER A 38 9.14 -47.20 -47.14
N ASN A 39 8.06 -46.44 -47.28
CA ASN A 39 6.94 -46.84 -48.12
C ASN A 39 5.91 -45.73 -48.24
N GLU A 40 5.60 -45.39 -49.50
CA GLU A 40 4.53 -44.51 -49.90
C GLU A 40 3.15 -45.14 -49.63
N SER A 41 2.21 -44.24 -49.35
CA SER A 41 0.82 -44.22 -49.84
C SER A 41 -0.34 -44.45 -48.85
N SER A 42 -1.29 -43.52 -48.99
CA SER A 42 -2.71 -43.53 -48.61
C SER A 42 -3.11 -43.11 -47.17
N ALA A 43 -3.48 -41.83 -47.07
CA ALA A 43 -4.50 -41.30 -46.17
C ALA A 43 -5.91 -41.89 -46.53
N PRO A 44 -7.05 -41.63 -45.81
CA PRO A 44 -7.25 -40.54 -44.86
C PRO A 44 -8.26 -40.77 -43.68
N ARG A 45 -8.45 -39.67 -42.93
CA ARG A 45 -9.67 -39.16 -42.25
C ARG A 45 -9.93 -39.53 -40.79
N ALA A 46 -9.69 -38.52 -39.95
CA ALA A 46 -10.37 -38.26 -38.69
C ALA A 46 -11.82 -37.78 -38.93
N SER A 47 -12.72 -38.20 -38.04
CA SER A 47 -13.98 -37.51 -37.74
C SER A 47 -14.15 -37.45 -36.23
N PHE A 48 -14.24 -36.21 -35.73
CA PHE A 48 -14.70 -35.83 -34.40
C PHE A 48 -16.18 -36.19 -34.20
N GLU A 49 -16.56 -36.56 -32.97
CA GLU A 49 -17.82 -36.20 -32.27
C GLU A 49 -17.82 -36.89 -30.89
N SER A 50 -17.58 -36.14 -29.80
CA SER A 50 -18.56 -35.50 -28.91
C SER A 50 -19.20 -36.46 -27.88
N CYS A 51 -18.67 -36.42 -26.65
CA CYS A 51 -19.33 -36.96 -25.46
C CYS A 51 -20.37 -35.98 -24.93
N ALA A 52 -21.58 -36.47 -24.68
CA ALA A 52 -22.53 -35.87 -23.76
C ALA A 52 -23.03 -36.92 -22.76
N LEU A 53 -23.21 -36.44 -21.53
CA LEU A 53 -23.93 -36.95 -20.36
C LEU A 53 -25.09 -37.93 -20.70
N ASP A 54 -25.49 -38.88 -19.86
CA ASP A 54 -25.88 -38.67 -18.46
C ASP A 54 -26.11 -40.02 -17.75
N SER A 55 -26.18 -39.91 -16.43
CA SER A 55 -26.48 -40.90 -15.39
C SER A 55 -27.80 -41.67 -15.56
N THR A 56 -27.85 -42.93 -15.08
CA THR A 56 -28.92 -43.49 -14.22
C THR A 56 -28.70 -44.99 -13.88
N ILE A 57 -28.93 -45.33 -12.60
CA ILE A 57 -29.05 -46.66 -11.98
C ILE A 57 -30.54 -46.77 -11.56
N PRO A 58 -31.26 -47.90 -11.72
CA PRO A 58 -31.31 -49.03 -10.75
C PRO A 58 -31.51 -50.41 -11.42
N GLY A 59 -31.27 -51.59 -10.85
CA GLY A 59 -31.19 -52.09 -9.48
C GLY A 59 -32.13 -53.31 -9.37
N THR A 60 -31.61 -54.51 -9.06
CA THR A 60 -32.31 -55.74 -8.58
C THR A 60 -31.26 -56.86 -8.42
N SER A 61 -30.84 -57.26 -7.20
CA SER A 61 -31.40 -58.33 -6.33
C SER A 61 -31.29 -59.74 -6.95
N LEU A 62 -30.84 -60.85 -6.33
CA LEU A 62 -30.70 -61.30 -4.94
C LEU A 62 -30.01 -62.70 -4.93
N SER A 63 -29.10 -62.95 -3.99
CA SER A 63 -28.93 -64.21 -3.20
C SER A 63 -28.39 -65.48 -3.92
N THR A 64 -27.64 -66.45 -3.37
CA THR A 64 -27.31 -66.93 -2.01
C THR A 64 -26.05 -67.84 -2.05
N ASN A 65 -25.30 -67.88 -0.93
CA ASN A 65 -24.61 -69.01 -0.29
C ASN A 65 -23.58 -69.90 -1.03
N GLY A 66 -22.42 -70.10 -0.38
CA GLY A 66 -21.62 -71.33 -0.55
C GLY A 66 -20.12 -71.17 -0.34
N THR A 67 -19.66 -71.45 0.88
CA THR A 67 -18.25 -71.61 1.29
C THR A 67 -17.52 -72.73 0.53
N ASN A 68 -16.30 -72.48 0.01
CA ASN A 68 -15.08 -73.18 0.43
C ASN A 68 -13.82 -72.77 -0.36
N SER A 69 -12.78 -72.50 0.43
CA SER A 69 -11.33 -72.54 0.18
C SER A 69 -10.82 -73.09 -1.17
N ASN A 70 -9.99 -72.29 -1.86
CA ASN A 70 -8.59 -72.67 -2.07
C ASN A 70 -7.71 -71.44 -2.39
N ASP A 71 -6.58 -71.44 -1.72
CA ASP A 71 -5.57 -70.40 -1.50
C ASP A 71 -4.73 -70.08 -2.76
N PRO A 72 -4.66 -68.81 -3.24
CA PRO A 72 -3.67 -68.39 -4.23
C PRO A 72 -2.52 -67.66 -3.54
N ARG A 73 -1.51 -68.39 -3.07
CA ARG A 73 -0.19 -67.83 -2.78
C ARG A 73 0.80 -68.15 -3.88
N GLN A 74 0.79 -67.33 -4.93
CA GLN A 74 2.04 -66.96 -5.60
C GLN A 74 2.02 -65.45 -5.85
N LYS A 75 2.62 -64.72 -4.89
CA LYS A 75 3.02 -63.33 -5.08
C LYS A 75 4.05 -63.31 -6.20
N ASN A 76 3.68 -62.73 -7.35
CA ASN A 76 4.67 -62.23 -8.31
C ASN A 76 5.47 -61.10 -7.64
N THR A 77 6.56 -61.47 -6.97
CA THR A 77 7.64 -60.56 -6.63
C THR A 77 8.39 -60.24 -7.91
N ALA A 78 7.91 -59.26 -8.67
CA ALA A 78 8.73 -58.61 -9.68
C ALA A 78 9.86 -57.89 -8.93
N THR A 79 11.04 -58.52 -8.92
CA THR A 79 12.31 -57.93 -8.52
C THR A 79 12.49 -56.64 -9.30
N THR A 80 12.54 -55.52 -8.60
CA THR A 80 12.93 -54.25 -9.19
C THR A 80 14.35 -54.40 -9.74
N PRO A 81 14.59 -54.13 -11.03
CA PRO A 81 15.96 -54.14 -11.52
C PRO A 81 16.76 -53.03 -10.79
N ASP A 82 17.93 -53.40 -10.26
CA ASP A 82 18.87 -52.53 -9.55
C ASP A 82 19.59 -51.52 -10.47
N CYS A 83 19.03 -51.24 -11.63
CA CYS A 83 19.61 -50.34 -12.63
C CYS A 83 19.64 -48.86 -12.23
N TYR A 84 19.03 -48.51 -11.09
CA TYR A 84 19.07 -47.16 -10.52
C TYR A 84 19.62 -47.18 -9.08
N SER A 85 20.73 -46.48 -8.86
CA SER A 85 21.23 -46.09 -7.54
C SER A 85 20.62 -44.74 -7.19
N ILE A 86 19.89 -44.66 -6.08
CA ILE A 86 19.24 -43.44 -5.60
C ILE A 86 19.55 -43.28 -4.12
N SER A 87 20.18 -42.16 -3.75
CA SER A 87 20.50 -41.83 -2.35
C SER A 87 20.22 -40.37 -2.06
N PHE A 88 19.56 -40.09 -0.94
CA PHE A 88 19.46 -38.74 -0.40
C PHE A 88 20.64 -38.52 0.55
N LEU A 89 21.23 -37.33 0.49
CA LEU A 89 22.45 -36.98 1.22
C LEU A 89 22.26 -35.68 1.98
N SER A 90 22.81 -35.60 3.19
CA SER A 90 22.89 -34.38 4.00
C SER A 90 23.85 -33.35 3.36
N SER A 91 23.96 -32.16 3.96
CA SER A 91 24.97 -31.16 3.58
C SER A 91 26.41 -31.64 3.81
N SER A 92 26.62 -32.61 4.71
CA SER A 92 27.89 -33.31 4.95
C SER A 92 28.12 -34.49 4.00
N PHE A 93 27.27 -34.68 2.98
CA PHE A 93 27.29 -35.82 2.05
C PHE A 93 27.08 -37.20 2.71
N GLU A 94 26.39 -37.23 3.86
CA GLU A 94 26.06 -38.47 4.56
C GLU A 94 24.69 -39.00 4.10
N CYS A 95 24.60 -40.31 3.85
CA CYS A 95 23.34 -40.96 3.53
C CYS A 95 22.41 -40.98 4.74
N PHE A 96 21.11 -40.73 4.51
CA PHE A 96 20.09 -40.96 5.52
C PHE A 96 19.87 -42.46 5.76
N ASP A 97 19.48 -42.80 7.00
CA ASP A 97 19.07 -44.18 7.33
C ASP A 97 17.86 -44.57 6.47
N GLN A 98 17.85 -45.80 5.96
CA GLN A 98 16.75 -46.33 5.14
C GLN A 98 15.37 -46.30 5.85
N LYS A 99 15.38 -46.28 7.18
CA LYS A 99 14.22 -46.16 8.06
C LYS A 99 13.83 -44.71 8.36
N SER A 100 14.68 -43.72 8.07
CA SER A 100 14.33 -42.31 8.23
C SER A 100 13.04 -42.01 7.49
N SER A 101 12.20 -41.17 8.10
CA SER A 101 10.90 -40.85 7.51
C SER A 101 11.08 -39.98 6.26
N LEU A 102 10.17 -40.10 5.29
CA LEU A 102 10.18 -39.23 4.10
C LEU A 102 10.17 -37.74 4.48
N LEU A 103 9.45 -37.35 5.54
CA LEU A 103 9.42 -35.98 6.04
C LEU A 103 10.80 -35.51 6.52
N GLU A 104 11.47 -36.32 7.33
CA GLU A 104 12.81 -36.03 7.84
C GLU A 104 13.82 -35.88 6.71
N VAL A 105 13.80 -36.79 5.74
CA VAL A 105 14.69 -36.71 4.57
C VAL A 105 14.36 -35.48 3.72
N ALA A 106 13.07 -35.20 3.47
CA ALA A 106 12.65 -34.02 2.71
C ALA A 106 13.01 -32.68 3.39
N GLN A 107 13.12 -32.66 4.72
CA GLN A 107 13.52 -31.46 5.45
C GLN A 107 15.03 -31.26 5.49
N ASN A 108 15.82 -32.35 5.52
CA ASN A 108 17.24 -32.29 5.83
C ASN A 108 18.16 -32.65 4.66
N ALA A 109 17.66 -33.29 3.60
CA ALA A 109 18.48 -33.66 2.45
C ALA A 109 18.88 -32.42 1.67
N SER A 110 20.18 -32.32 1.36
CA SER A 110 20.78 -31.26 0.55
C SER A 110 21.13 -31.74 -0.85
N PHE A 111 21.25 -33.06 -1.05
CA PHE A 111 21.51 -33.63 -2.37
C PHE A 111 20.74 -34.93 -2.62
N LEU A 112 20.48 -35.21 -3.89
CA LEU A 112 19.98 -36.45 -4.43
C LEU A 112 21.04 -37.00 -5.38
N SER A 113 21.61 -38.16 -5.06
CA SER A 113 22.45 -38.91 -6.00
C SER A 113 21.56 -39.85 -6.82
N LEU A 114 21.71 -39.81 -8.14
CA LEU A 114 21.07 -40.70 -9.11
C LEU A 114 22.12 -41.22 -10.08
N ASN A 115 22.46 -42.52 -10.02
CA ASN A 115 23.45 -43.15 -10.92
C ASN A 115 24.73 -42.31 -11.09
N ASP A 116 25.31 -41.89 -9.96
CA ASP A 116 26.51 -41.04 -9.88
C ASP A 116 26.33 -39.57 -10.28
N THR A 117 25.13 -39.15 -10.69
CA THR A 117 24.78 -37.74 -10.87
C THR A 117 24.30 -37.17 -9.54
N LEU A 118 25.02 -36.17 -9.03
CA LEU A 118 24.63 -35.45 -7.83
C LEU A 118 23.76 -34.24 -8.18
N LEU A 119 22.52 -34.24 -7.73
CA LEU A 119 21.57 -33.16 -7.88
C LEU A 119 21.41 -32.42 -6.54
N GLN A 120 21.54 -31.10 -6.54
CA GLN A 120 21.30 -30.31 -5.34
C GLN A 120 19.79 -30.21 -5.06
N ILE A 121 19.42 -30.40 -3.80
CA ILE A 121 18.05 -30.22 -3.31
C ILE A 121 17.98 -28.86 -2.63
N PHE A 122 16.99 -28.06 -3.03
CA PHE A 122 16.69 -26.79 -2.40
C PHE A 122 15.40 -26.92 -1.60
N ASN A 123 15.52 -26.98 -0.28
CA ASN A 123 14.37 -27.04 0.61
C ASN A 123 13.91 -25.64 0.98
N ASN A 124 12.58 -25.44 1.04
CA ASN A 124 11.95 -24.18 1.44
C ASN A 124 12.37 -22.96 0.59
N VAL A 125 12.78 -23.18 -0.66
CA VAL A 125 13.01 -22.11 -1.63
C VAL A 125 11.77 -21.99 -2.50
N SER A 126 11.04 -20.88 -2.34
CA SER A 126 9.84 -20.59 -3.14
C SER A 126 10.22 -20.32 -4.59
N ARG A 127 9.47 -20.88 -5.52
CA ARG A 127 9.68 -20.68 -6.95
C ARG A 127 8.84 -19.53 -7.46
N ILE A 128 9.38 -18.84 -8.45
CA ILE A 128 8.65 -17.90 -9.28
C ILE A 128 7.72 -18.71 -10.20
N CYS A 129 6.44 -18.39 -10.15
CA CYS A 129 5.38 -19.02 -10.95
C CYS A 129 4.93 -18.13 -12.10
N ASP A 130 4.87 -16.82 -11.89
CA ASP A 130 4.43 -15.87 -12.91
C ASP A 130 4.95 -14.45 -12.64
N VAL A 131 5.01 -13.62 -13.67
CA VAL A 131 5.52 -12.24 -13.61
C VAL A 131 4.66 -11.32 -14.47
N PHE A 132 4.17 -10.24 -13.86
CA PHE A 132 3.40 -9.20 -14.54
C PHE A 132 4.01 -7.83 -14.33
N LEU A 133 3.79 -6.90 -15.25
CA LEU A 133 4.12 -5.50 -14.99
C LEU A 133 3.05 -4.88 -14.07
N SER A 134 3.49 -4.10 -13.08
CA SER A 134 2.61 -3.53 -12.05
C SER A 134 1.78 -2.33 -12.52
N SER A 135 2.13 -1.74 -13.66
CA SER A 135 1.46 -0.57 -14.23
C SER A 135 1.72 -0.44 -15.73
N ARG A 136 1.04 0.53 -16.34
CA ARG A 136 1.33 0.99 -17.69
C ARG A 136 2.72 1.61 -17.75
N ALA A 137 3.56 1.14 -18.67
CA ALA A 137 4.88 1.70 -18.88
C ALA A 137 4.79 3.11 -19.51
N MET A 138 5.36 4.12 -18.86
CA MET A 138 5.38 5.50 -19.34
C MET A 138 6.79 6.08 -19.24
N VAL A 139 7.19 6.89 -20.23
CA VAL A 139 8.49 7.58 -20.22
C VAL A 139 8.64 8.43 -18.95
N GLY A 140 9.77 8.28 -18.26
CA GLY A 140 10.09 9.01 -17.03
C GLY A 140 9.28 8.58 -15.80
N CYS A 141 8.44 7.55 -15.90
CA CYS A 141 7.70 7.01 -14.76
C CYS A 141 8.30 5.67 -14.29
N PRO A 142 8.36 5.41 -12.97
CA PRO A 142 8.86 4.12 -12.45
C PRO A 142 8.01 2.93 -12.89
N LEU A 143 8.67 1.86 -13.32
CA LEU A 143 8.06 0.59 -13.73
C LEU A 143 8.66 -0.53 -12.88
N THR A 144 7.81 -1.42 -12.37
CA THR A 144 8.24 -2.60 -11.62
C THR A 144 7.38 -3.81 -11.99
N VAL A 145 7.67 -4.95 -11.36
CA VAL A 145 6.98 -6.22 -11.59
C VAL A 145 6.19 -6.66 -10.37
N GLN A 146 5.11 -7.38 -10.60
CA GLN A 146 4.47 -8.25 -9.63
C GLN A 146 4.96 -9.67 -9.87
N ILE A 147 5.41 -10.32 -8.81
CA ILE A 147 5.92 -11.69 -8.87
C ILE A 147 4.96 -12.60 -8.12
N GLN A 148 4.40 -13.57 -8.82
CA GLN A 148 3.63 -14.64 -8.22
C GLN A 148 4.55 -15.82 -7.92
N SER A 149 4.50 -16.35 -6.70
CA SER A 149 5.31 -17.48 -6.25
C SER A 149 4.50 -18.55 -5.53
N ASP A 150 5.02 -19.78 -5.45
CA ASP A 150 4.39 -20.91 -4.75
C ASP A 150 4.59 -20.89 -3.22
N GLY A 151 5.19 -19.81 -2.68
CA GLY A 151 5.42 -19.55 -1.27
C GLY A 151 5.92 -18.12 -1.03
N SER A 152 6.39 -17.82 0.19
CA SER A 152 7.04 -16.52 0.47
C SER A 152 8.36 -16.41 -0.29
N LEU A 153 8.40 -15.51 -1.26
CA LEU A 153 9.61 -15.19 -2.01
C LEU A 153 10.39 -14.10 -1.28
N ASN A 154 11.68 -14.31 -1.10
CA ASN A 154 12.58 -13.25 -0.68
C ASN A 154 13.03 -12.46 -1.91
N TYR A 155 12.72 -11.17 -1.96
CA TYR A 155 13.04 -10.33 -3.11
C TYR A 155 14.56 -10.12 -3.29
N ASP A 156 15.38 -10.33 -2.25
CA ASP A 156 16.84 -10.30 -2.38
C ASP A 156 17.38 -11.54 -3.13
N ASP A 157 16.58 -12.60 -3.22
CA ASP A 157 16.92 -13.83 -3.93
C ASP A 157 16.50 -13.78 -5.41
N VAL A 158 16.02 -12.65 -5.93
CA VAL A 158 15.67 -12.49 -7.35
C VAL A 158 16.44 -11.36 -8.03
N VAL A 159 16.69 -11.54 -9.33
CA VAL A 159 17.24 -10.51 -10.21
C VAL A 159 16.21 -10.20 -11.28
N ILE A 160 16.02 -8.90 -11.54
CA ILE A 160 15.06 -8.39 -12.52
C ILE A 160 15.86 -7.67 -13.60
N ASP A 161 15.82 -8.19 -14.83
CA ASP A 161 16.42 -7.60 -16.02
C ASP A 161 15.32 -7.13 -16.98
N TRP A 162 15.48 -5.93 -17.54
CA TRP A 162 14.54 -5.30 -18.44
C TRP A 162 15.07 -5.32 -19.86
N TRP A 163 14.27 -5.79 -20.82
CA TRP A 163 14.70 -6.03 -22.19
C TRP A 163 13.74 -5.41 -23.20
N ASP A 164 14.25 -5.00 -24.35
CA ASP A 164 13.44 -4.63 -25.50
C ASP A 164 13.13 -5.82 -26.42
N ASP A 165 12.39 -5.59 -27.50
CA ASP A 165 12.03 -6.59 -28.52
C ASP A 165 13.20 -7.02 -29.41
N ARG A 166 14.36 -6.36 -29.29
CA ARG A 166 15.59 -6.68 -30.03
C ARG A 166 16.56 -7.52 -29.20
N GLY A 167 16.19 -7.87 -27.97
CA GLY A 167 17.08 -8.59 -27.06
C GLY A 167 18.21 -7.71 -26.52
N GLN A 168 18.02 -6.39 -26.44
CA GLN A 168 18.92 -5.49 -25.74
C GLN A 168 18.53 -5.37 -24.27
N LEU A 169 19.51 -5.55 -23.38
CA LEU A 169 19.35 -5.26 -21.95
C LEU A 169 19.25 -3.73 -21.76
N LEU A 170 18.13 -3.26 -21.24
CA LEU A 170 17.84 -1.86 -20.98
C LEU A 170 18.23 -1.45 -19.55
N HIS A 171 17.98 -2.32 -18.58
CA HIS A 171 18.22 -2.04 -17.16
C HIS A 171 18.30 -3.33 -16.35
N ARG A 172 19.06 -3.30 -15.25
CA ARG A 172 19.10 -4.34 -14.23
C ARG A 172 18.72 -3.71 -12.89
N GLY A 173 17.63 -4.21 -12.30
CA GLY A 173 17.12 -3.69 -11.05
C GLY A 173 15.60 -3.83 -10.93
N PRO A 174 15.07 -3.69 -9.72
CA PRO A 174 13.67 -3.89 -9.41
C PRO A 174 12.75 -2.80 -9.97
N VAL A 175 13.31 -1.62 -10.27
CA VAL A 175 12.58 -0.47 -10.78
C VAL A 175 13.30 0.08 -12.00
N TYR A 176 12.64 0.04 -13.15
CA TYR A 176 13.11 0.65 -14.39
C TYR A 176 12.36 1.96 -14.65
N ILE A 177 13.06 3.03 -15.03
CA ILE A 177 12.43 4.27 -15.48
C ILE A 177 12.70 4.39 -16.99
N PRO A 178 11.71 4.13 -17.86
CA PRO A 178 11.91 4.20 -19.30
C PRO A 178 12.35 5.61 -19.73
N PRO A 179 13.51 5.76 -20.40
CA PRO A 179 13.97 7.04 -20.92
C PRO A 179 13.23 7.43 -22.20
N GLU A 180 13.40 8.68 -22.65
CA GLU A 180 12.69 9.24 -23.82
C GLU A 180 12.82 8.39 -25.09
N PHE A 181 13.98 7.78 -25.35
CA PHE A 181 14.17 6.95 -26.55
C PHE A 181 13.31 5.68 -26.56
N MET A 182 12.76 5.27 -25.41
CA MET A 182 11.84 4.15 -25.30
C MET A 182 10.40 4.51 -25.68
N ALA A 183 10.08 5.79 -25.91
CA ALA A 183 8.79 6.23 -26.40
C ALA A 183 8.29 5.36 -27.57
N TYR A 184 7.08 4.81 -27.42
CA TYR A 184 6.40 3.93 -28.38
C TYR A 184 7.07 2.59 -28.69
N ARG A 185 8.21 2.26 -28.05
CA ARG A 185 8.83 0.94 -28.10
C ARG A 185 8.17 -0.01 -27.10
N VAL A 186 8.64 -1.25 -27.03
CA VAL A 186 8.16 -2.24 -26.06
C VAL A 186 9.26 -2.62 -25.09
N VAL A 187 8.86 -3.02 -23.89
CA VAL A 187 9.72 -3.53 -22.83
C VAL A 187 9.08 -4.76 -22.19
N LYS A 188 9.90 -5.71 -21.77
CA LYS A 188 9.50 -6.81 -20.88
C LYS A 188 10.48 -6.94 -19.72
N ALA A 189 10.03 -7.56 -18.63
CA ALA A 189 10.88 -7.94 -17.52
C ALA A 189 11.17 -9.45 -17.55
N ILE A 190 12.40 -9.83 -17.22
CA ILE A 190 12.80 -11.20 -16.96
C ILE A 190 13.22 -11.27 -15.50
N VAL A 191 12.56 -12.13 -14.73
CA VAL A 191 12.84 -12.32 -13.31
C VAL A 191 13.46 -13.69 -13.12
N THR A 192 14.67 -13.72 -12.56
CA THR A 192 15.45 -14.94 -12.35
C THR A 192 15.70 -15.14 -10.87
N HIS A 193 15.48 -16.35 -10.37
CA HIS A 193 15.80 -16.72 -8.99
C HIS A 193 17.30 -17.02 -8.84
N ASN A 194 18.00 -16.30 -7.96
CA ASN A 194 19.45 -16.41 -7.75
C ASN A 194 19.89 -17.81 -7.31
N ARG A 195 19.13 -18.45 -6.42
CA ARG A 195 19.42 -19.82 -5.95
C ARG A 195 18.91 -20.93 -6.89
N LEU A 196 18.04 -20.61 -7.83
CA LEU A 196 17.42 -21.55 -8.77
C LEU A 196 17.57 -20.96 -10.18
N PRO A 197 18.77 -20.98 -10.80
CA PRO A 197 19.00 -20.25 -12.05
C PRO A 197 18.12 -20.69 -13.23
N TRP A 198 17.58 -21.91 -13.17
CA TRP A 198 16.60 -22.43 -14.13
C TRP A 198 15.17 -21.93 -13.90
N ASN A 199 14.87 -21.37 -12.72
CA ASN A 199 13.59 -20.76 -12.40
C ASN A 199 13.63 -19.28 -12.73
N PHE A 200 13.33 -18.99 -14.00
CA PHE A 200 13.09 -17.64 -14.48
C PHE A 200 11.71 -17.56 -15.14
N MET A 201 11.08 -16.40 -15.07
CA MET A 201 9.82 -16.10 -15.73
C MET A 201 9.94 -14.76 -16.46
N GLU A 202 9.20 -14.63 -17.55
CA GLU A 202 9.16 -13.41 -18.36
C GLU A 202 7.77 -12.79 -18.28
N SER A 203 7.70 -11.46 -18.20
CA SER A 203 6.45 -10.76 -18.44
C SER A 203 6.13 -10.70 -19.94
N ASP A 204 4.87 -10.42 -20.25
CA ASP A 204 4.51 -9.98 -21.60
C ASP A 204 5.24 -8.68 -21.99
N PHE A 205 5.42 -8.49 -23.30
CA PHE A 205 5.86 -7.20 -23.83
C PHE A 205 4.79 -6.14 -23.61
N CYS A 206 5.19 -5.00 -23.06
CA CYS A 206 4.35 -3.84 -22.85
C CYS A 206 4.87 -2.65 -23.66
N ARG A 207 3.96 -1.95 -24.34
CA ARG A 207 4.30 -0.70 -25.03
C ARG A 207 4.58 0.41 -24.01
N VAL A 208 5.68 1.12 -24.19
CA VAL A 208 6.02 2.33 -23.43
C VAL A 208 5.31 3.51 -24.07
N PHE A 209 4.47 4.19 -23.30
CA PHE A 209 3.73 5.37 -23.74
C PHE A 209 4.49 6.65 -23.42
N ASP A 210 4.27 7.68 -24.24
CA ASP A 210 4.70 9.02 -23.87
C ASP A 210 3.97 9.46 -22.60
N ALA A 211 4.72 10.05 -21.68
CA ALA A 211 4.15 10.74 -20.55
C ALA A 211 3.90 12.22 -20.91
N PRO A 212 2.83 12.83 -20.40
CA PRO A 212 2.61 14.27 -20.53
C PRO A 212 3.81 15.06 -19.99
N ILE A 213 4.30 15.98 -20.81
CA ILE A 213 5.29 16.99 -20.37
C ILE A 213 4.52 18.07 -19.62
N ASN A 214 4.73 18.14 -18.32
CA ASN A 214 4.13 19.16 -17.47
C ASN A 214 5.21 20.21 -17.13
N ARG A 215 5.14 21.37 -17.80
CA ARG A 215 6.13 22.46 -17.65
C ARG A 215 6.21 22.94 -16.20
N TRP A 216 5.08 23.29 -15.60
CA TRP A 216 5.05 23.88 -14.27
C TRP A 216 5.45 22.88 -13.18
N GLN A 217 5.18 21.59 -13.36
CA GLN A 217 5.64 20.52 -12.46
C GLN A 217 7.17 20.47 -12.46
N TYR A 218 7.77 20.44 -13.64
CA TYR A 218 9.22 20.43 -13.78
C TYR A 218 9.84 21.70 -13.20
N GLU A 219 9.33 22.88 -13.57
CA GLU A 219 9.83 24.18 -13.10
C GLU A 219 9.77 24.31 -11.57
N ARG A 220 8.63 23.99 -10.94
CA ARG A 220 8.48 24.12 -9.48
C ARG A 220 9.37 23.13 -8.71
N ILE A 221 9.50 21.89 -9.18
CA ILE A 221 10.32 20.87 -8.53
C ILE A 221 11.81 21.17 -8.74
N MET A 222 12.21 21.59 -9.95
CA MET A 222 13.59 21.98 -10.21
C MET A 222 13.98 23.18 -9.36
N LEU A 223 13.14 24.23 -9.33
CA LEU A 223 13.36 25.39 -8.48
C LEU A 223 13.50 24.97 -7.01
N PHE A 224 12.62 24.11 -6.50
CA PHE A 224 12.72 23.59 -5.14
C PHE A 224 14.02 22.82 -4.90
N ASN A 225 14.43 21.94 -5.82
CA ASN A 225 15.63 21.11 -5.68
C ASN A 225 16.93 21.93 -5.74
N THR A 226 16.98 23.00 -6.56
CA THR A 226 18.19 23.79 -6.78
C THR A 226 18.28 25.07 -5.96
N SER A 227 17.18 25.52 -5.33
CA SER A 227 17.17 26.74 -4.53
C SER A 227 18.13 26.64 -3.34
N PRO A 228 18.84 27.71 -2.97
CA PRO A 228 19.64 27.72 -1.75
C PRO A 228 18.78 27.31 -0.55
N VAL A 229 19.36 26.50 0.31
CA VAL A 229 18.74 26.06 1.55
C VAL A 229 19.07 27.10 2.62
N GLY A 230 18.05 27.62 3.32
CA GLY A 230 18.28 28.54 4.43
C GLY A 230 19.09 27.88 5.56
N ASN A 231 19.95 28.65 6.24
CA ASN A 231 20.59 28.16 7.47
C ASN A 231 19.56 28.12 8.59
N ALA A 232 19.38 26.95 9.21
CA ALA A 232 18.54 26.78 10.39
C ALA A 232 19.40 26.29 11.55
N THR A 233 19.76 27.19 12.47
CA THR A 233 20.47 26.80 13.70
C THR A 233 19.47 26.26 14.71
N SER A 234 19.25 24.94 14.73
CA SER A 234 18.55 24.22 15.80
C SER A 234 19.40 23.04 16.28
N PRO A 235 19.49 22.76 17.60
CA PRO A 235 20.24 21.61 18.11
C PRO A 235 19.78 20.25 17.56
N LEU A 236 18.54 20.18 17.06
CA LEU A 236 17.93 18.95 16.53
C LEU A 236 18.00 18.85 14.99
N GLN A 237 18.47 19.90 14.31
CA GLN A 237 18.60 19.94 12.86
C GLN A 237 20.06 19.74 12.44
N SER A 238 20.27 18.95 11.40
CA SER A 238 21.59 18.78 10.80
C SER A 238 21.87 19.95 9.86
N ASP A 239 23.08 20.49 9.95
CA ASP A 239 23.61 21.45 8.97
C ASP A 239 24.12 20.75 7.68
N SER A 240 24.32 19.43 7.72
CA SER A 240 24.88 18.65 6.62
C SER A 240 23.84 17.91 5.78
N MET A 241 22.65 17.65 6.31
CA MET A 241 21.57 16.95 5.62
C MET A 241 20.19 17.47 6.01
N ASP A 242 19.44 17.94 5.03
CA ASP A 242 18.07 18.40 5.25
C ASP A 242 17.08 17.24 5.37
N LEU A 243 16.06 17.40 6.20
CA LEU A 243 14.91 16.51 6.28
C LEU A 243 13.83 16.98 5.31
N ARG A 244 13.64 16.24 4.21
CA ARG A 244 12.58 16.50 3.24
C ARG A 244 11.29 15.76 3.58
N VAL A 245 10.21 16.51 3.71
CA VAL A 245 8.86 15.99 3.95
C VAL A 245 7.94 16.32 2.79
N MET A 246 7.14 15.36 2.35
CA MET A 246 6.11 15.52 1.32
C MET A 246 4.76 15.06 1.86
N SER A 247 3.71 15.85 1.62
CA SER A 247 2.31 15.47 1.82
C SER A 247 1.56 15.56 0.50
N PHE A 248 0.74 14.54 0.18
CA PHE A 248 0.04 14.50 -1.09
C PHE A 248 -1.26 13.68 -1.03
N ASN A 249 -2.41 14.34 -1.19
CA ASN A 249 -3.67 13.67 -1.51
C ASN A 249 -3.64 13.23 -2.98
N ILE A 250 -3.73 11.92 -3.23
CA ILE A 250 -3.50 11.32 -4.56
C ILE A 250 -4.78 10.94 -5.31
N LEU A 251 -5.94 11.40 -4.83
CA LEU A 251 -7.26 11.14 -5.42
C LEU A 251 -7.59 9.65 -5.59
N SER A 252 -8.42 9.10 -4.71
CA SER A 252 -8.78 7.69 -4.77
C SER A 252 -9.64 7.38 -5.99
N PRO A 253 -9.43 6.24 -6.68
CA PRO A 253 -10.34 5.75 -7.71
C PRO A 253 -11.80 5.65 -7.25
N THR A 254 -12.06 5.49 -5.95
CA THR A 254 -13.41 5.44 -5.37
C THR A 254 -14.22 6.70 -5.66
N TYR A 255 -13.58 7.87 -5.74
CA TYR A 255 -14.25 9.15 -6.00
C TYR A 255 -14.46 9.43 -7.50
N VAL A 256 -13.89 8.61 -8.37
CA VAL A 256 -14.03 8.68 -9.84
C VAL A 256 -14.59 7.37 -10.42
N ALA A 257 -15.26 6.58 -9.58
CA ALA A 257 -15.74 5.25 -9.95
C ALA A 257 -17.06 5.25 -10.75
N THR A 258 -17.84 6.33 -10.68
CA THR A 258 -19.14 6.44 -11.37
C THR A 258 -19.23 7.71 -12.21
N ASP A 259 -20.01 7.65 -13.29
CA ASP A 259 -20.25 8.78 -14.18
C ASP A 259 -20.88 9.96 -13.42
N GLU A 260 -21.76 9.70 -12.44
CA GLU A 260 -22.35 10.77 -11.63
C GLU A 260 -21.31 11.50 -10.77
N ALA A 261 -20.35 10.78 -10.20
CA ALA A 261 -19.27 11.37 -9.42
C ALA A 261 -18.34 12.19 -10.33
N ILE A 262 -17.97 11.62 -11.49
CA ILE A 262 -17.14 12.30 -12.49
C ILE A 262 -17.82 13.57 -12.99
N GLN A 263 -19.09 13.50 -13.42
CA GLN A 263 -19.81 14.67 -13.90
C GLN A 263 -20.03 15.73 -12.82
N ARG A 264 -20.06 15.32 -11.55
CA ARG A 264 -20.19 16.24 -10.42
C ARG A 264 -18.89 16.97 -10.09
N PHE A 265 -17.77 16.26 -10.05
CA PHE A 265 -16.49 16.79 -9.55
C PHE A 265 -15.52 17.16 -10.67
N PHE A 266 -15.48 16.35 -11.73
CA PHE A 266 -14.48 16.43 -12.81
C PHE A 266 -15.11 16.39 -14.22
N PRO A 267 -16.17 17.15 -14.54
CA PRO A 267 -16.86 17.07 -15.84
C PRO A 267 -15.97 17.50 -17.03
N TYR A 268 -14.84 18.14 -16.75
CA TYR A 268 -13.84 18.59 -17.73
C TYR A 268 -12.76 17.53 -18.01
N CYS A 269 -12.63 16.49 -17.18
CA CYS A 269 -11.54 15.53 -17.27
C CYS A 269 -12.00 14.21 -17.93
N PRO A 270 -11.47 13.85 -19.11
CA PRO A 270 -11.75 12.57 -19.76
C PRO A 270 -11.42 11.35 -18.87
N HIS A 271 -12.21 10.28 -18.99
CA HIS A 271 -12.00 9.02 -18.26
C HIS A 271 -10.57 8.46 -18.40
N GLU A 272 -9.96 8.62 -19.58
CA GLU A 272 -8.59 8.14 -19.83
C GLU A 272 -7.53 8.79 -18.92
N TRP A 273 -7.75 10.01 -18.44
CA TRP A 273 -6.83 10.70 -17.52
C TRP A 273 -7.23 10.52 -16.05
N LEU A 274 -8.48 10.12 -15.79
CA LEU A 274 -8.96 9.74 -14.45
C LEU A 274 -8.58 8.31 -14.07
N ASP A 275 -8.34 7.45 -15.05
CA ASP A 275 -7.97 6.06 -14.84
C ASP A 275 -6.68 5.92 -14.02
N SER A 276 -6.71 5.06 -13.00
CA SER A 276 -5.56 4.85 -12.11
C SER A 276 -4.32 4.32 -12.86
N SER A 277 -4.48 3.60 -13.98
CA SER A 277 -3.35 3.16 -14.81
C SER A 277 -2.63 4.32 -15.50
N TYR A 278 -3.30 5.47 -15.67
CA TYR A 278 -2.70 6.71 -16.15
C TYR A 278 -2.14 7.56 -15.01
N ARG A 279 -2.91 7.71 -13.92
CA ARG A 279 -2.56 8.59 -12.80
C ARG A 279 -1.40 8.05 -11.96
N ASN A 280 -1.41 6.76 -11.64
CA ASN A 280 -0.43 6.16 -10.73
C ASN A 280 1.03 6.35 -11.21
N PRO A 281 1.38 6.10 -12.49
CA PRO A 281 2.73 6.38 -12.97
C PRO A 281 3.15 7.84 -12.81
N LEU A 282 2.24 8.79 -13.02
CA LEU A 282 2.50 10.21 -12.85
C LEU A 282 2.65 10.61 -11.37
N ILE A 283 1.90 9.98 -10.46
CA ILE A 283 2.06 10.14 -9.01
C ILE A 283 3.47 9.70 -8.59
N LEU A 284 3.93 8.53 -9.03
CA LEU A 284 5.27 8.07 -8.71
C LEU A 284 6.36 8.90 -9.39
N ARG A 285 6.13 9.43 -10.60
CA ARG A 285 7.05 10.40 -11.23
C ARG A 285 7.25 11.63 -10.35
N GLU A 286 6.18 12.19 -9.78
CA GLU A 286 6.27 13.31 -8.84
C GLU A 286 7.13 12.97 -7.62
N ILE A 287 6.85 11.83 -6.98
CA ILE A 287 7.56 11.35 -5.79
C ILE A 287 9.05 11.13 -6.10
N PHE A 288 9.39 10.55 -7.25
CA PHE A 288 10.77 10.31 -7.67
C PHE A 288 11.53 11.60 -8.00
N LEU A 289 10.85 12.63 -8.52
CA LEU A 289 11.47 13.93 -8.77
C LEU A 289 11.72 14.71 -7.47
N LEU A 290 10.84 14.56 -6.47
CA LEU A 290 10.98 15.21 -5.16
C LEU A 290 11.92 14.46 -4.20
N ARG A 291 12.03 13.14 -4.29
CA ARG A 291 12.87 12.27 -3.43
C ARG A 291 12.67 12.55 -1.92
N PRO A 292 11.44 12.48 -1.39
CA PRO A 292 11.18 12.79 0.02
C PRO A 292 11.87 11.81 0.98
N HIS A 293 12.24 12.26 2.18
CA HIS A 293 12.66 11.36 3.27
C HIS A 293 11.46 10.82 4.05
N ILE A 294 10.40 11.63 4.11
CA ILE A 294 9.10 11.30 4.68
C ILE A 294 8.03 11.63 3.64
N LEU A 295 7.19 10.65 3.32
CA LEU A 295 6.06 10.82 2.40
C LEU A 295 4.77 10.43 3.11
N CYS A 296 3.84 11.37 3.19
CA CYS A 296 2.49 11.17 3.70
C CYS A 296 1.50 11.27 2.56
N LEU A 297 0.74 10.20 2.32
CA LEU A 297 -0.30 10.15 1.29
C LEU A 297 -1.67 10.14 1.94
N GLN A 298 -2.64 10.79 1.29
CA GLN A 298 -4.07 10.69 1.58
C GLN A 298 -4.79 10.15 0.34
N GLU A 299 -5.98 9.57 0.53
CA GLU A 299 -6.75 8.91 -0.53
C GLU A 299 -5.98 7.81 -1.28
N CYS A 300 -5.08 7.14 -0.57
CA CYS A 300 -4.32 6.04 -1.12
C CYS A 300 -5.17 4.77 -1.13
N ALA A 301 -5.61 4.34 -2.31
CA ALA A 301 -6.35 3.10 -2.46
C ALA A 301 -5.48 1.86 -2.21
N THR A 302 -6.07 0.78 -1.69
CA THR A 302 -5.35 -0.48 -1.43
C THR A 302 -4.68 -1.01 -2.69
N SER A 303 -5.35 -0.91 -3.84
CA SER A 303 -4.80 -1.31 -5.14
C SER A 303 -3.60 -0.45 -5.54
N ALA A 304 -3.69 0.88 -5.43
CA ALA A 304 -2.57 1.78 -5.73
C ALA A 304 -1.35 1.48 -4.82
N TYR A 305 -1.59 1.26 -3.53
CA TYR A 305 -0.55 0.93 -2.56
C TYR A 305 0.10 -0.44 -2.85
N ARG A 306 -0.68 -1.53 -2.74
CA ARG A 306 -0.15 -2.91 -2.77
C ARG A 306 0.35 -3.33 -4.14
N ASN A 307 -0.32 -2.86 -5.20
CA ASN A 307 -0.03 -3.36 -6.53
C ASN A 307 1.08 -2.56 -7.21
N TYR A 308 1.38 -1.34 -6.74
CA TYR A 308 2.28 -0.45 -7.45
C TYR A 308 3.19 0.41 -6.57
N ILE A 309 2.66 1.26 -5.68
CA ILE A 309 3.49 2.22 -4.92
C ILE A 309 4.45 1.50 -3.97
N GLU A 310 3.97 0.53 -3.17
CA GLU A 310 4.81 -0.23 -2.25
C GLU A 310 5.81 -1.14 -2.99
N PRO A 311 5.44 -1.86 -4.07
CA PRO A 311 6.42 -2.57 -4.89
C PRO A 311 7.56 -1.69 -5.45
N VAL A 312 7.27 -0.43 -5.82
CA VAL A 312 8.29 0.50 -6.33
C VAL A 312 9.15 1.09 -5.20
N LEU A 313 8.55 1.49 -4.08
CA LEU A 313 9.22 2.23 -3.01
C LEU A 313 9.74 1.34 -1.87
N GLY A 314 9.26 0.11 -1.75
CA GLY A 314 9.41 -0.75 -0.57
C GLY A 314 10.84 -1.16 -0.25
N GLN A 315 11.77 -1.08 -1.20
CA GLN A 315 13.19 -1.26 -0.90
C GLN A 315 13.78 -0.08 -0.13
N GLN A 316 13.34 1.14 -0.42
CA GLN A 316 13.90 2.38 0.13
C GLN A 316 13.15 2.89 1.37
N TYR A 317 11.89 2.50 1.54
CA TYR A 317 11.03 3.02 2.62
C TYR A 317 10.41 1.90 3.45
N TYR A 318 10.27 2.11 4.75
CA TYR A 318 9.22 1.45 5.53
C TYR A 318 7.89 2.12 5.22
N SER A 319 6.79 1.37 5.16
CA SER A 319 5.48 1.94 4.84
C SER A 319 4.31 1.27 5.55
N TRP A 320 3.27 2.07 5.83
CA TRP A 320 2.04 1.61 6.49
C TRP A 320 0.83 2.27 5.85
N LEU A 321 -0.09 1.44 5.33
CA LEU A 321 -1.39 1.88 4.82
C LEU A 321 -2.48 1.63 5.89
N THR A 322 -3.27 2.66 6.18
CA THR A 322 -4.41 2.59 7.10
C THR A 322 -5.67 2.99 6.36
N ILE A 323 -6.56 2.02 6.14
CA ILE A 323 -7.83 2.19 5.41
C ILE A 323 -8.91 2.78 6.32
N LYS A 324 -9.70 3.74 5.81
CA LYS A 324 -10.74 4.45 6.57
C LYS A 324 -11.89 3.55 7.02
N ASN A 325 -12.36 2.68 6.13
CA ASN A 325 -13.37 1.67 6.40
C ASN A 325 -13.31 0.55 5.36
N THR A 326 -14.09 -0.52 5.56
CA THR A 326 -14.14 -1.63 4.60
C THR A 326 -14.85 -1.31 3.28
N THR A 327 -15.44 -0.11 3.12
CA THR A 327 -16.28 0.24 1.96
C THR A 327 -15.64 1.24 0.99
N SER A 328 -14.69 2.08 1.41
CA SER A 328 -14.05 3.09 0.55
C SER A 328 -12.75 2.62 -0.12
N ASP A 329 -12.22 1.46 0.30
CA ASP A 329 -10.94 0.86 -0.15
C ASP A 329 -9.77 1.86 -0.28
N GLU A 330 -9.77 2.92 0.54
CA GLU A 330 -8.75 3.96 0.59
C GLU A 330 -8.46 4.44 2.01
N GLY A 331 -7.31 5.08 2.18
CA GLY A 331 -7.02 5.84 3.39
C GLY A 331 -5.70 6.58 3.35
N CYS A 332 -5.00 6.59 4.47
CA CYS A 332 -3.74 7.32 4.63
C CYS A 332 -2.56 6.36 4.57
N CYS A 333 -1.43 6.83 4.05
CA CYS A 333 -0.19 6.06 4.02
C CYS A 333 1.01 6.90 4.46
N ILE A 334 1.88 6.32 5.27
CA ILE A 334 3.20 6.89 5.61
C ILE A 334 4.26 6.03 4.94
N PHE A 335 5.25 6.67 4.31
CA PHE A 335 6.52 6.08 3.89
C PHE A 335 7.66 6.84 4.58
N ILE A 336 8.62 6.11 5.16
CA ILE A 336 9.80 6.69 5.81
C ILE A 336 11.07 5.97 5.39
N LYS A 337 12.11 6.74 5.06
CA LYS A 337 13.31 6.22 4.41
C LYS A 337 14.18 5.37 5.35
N LYS A 338 14.51 4.14 4.95
CA LYS A 338 15.19 3.13 5.79
C LYS A 338 16.66 3.44 6.09
N ASP A 339 17.31 4.18 5.18
CA ASP A 339 18.71 4.60 5.30
C ASP A 339 18.88 5.76 6.29
N ILE A 340 17.79 6.50 6.59
CA ILE A 340 17.80 7.64 7.52
C ILE A 340 17.19 7.28 8.87
N PHE A 341 16.14 6.47 8.89
CA PHE A 341 15.35 6.22 10.09
C PHE A 341 15.24 4.73 10.43
N ASP A 342 15.29 4.43 11.73
CA ASP A 342 14.80 3.17 12.28
C ASP A 342 13.42 3.38 12.95
N VAL A 343 12.59 2.35 12.91
CA VAL A 343 11.22 2.39 13.43
C VAL A 343 11.20 2.09 14.93
N VAL A 344 10.61 2.99 15.72
CA VAL A 344 10.48 2.82 17.18
C VAL A 344 9.09 2.30 17.55
N ASP A 345 8.02 2.97 17.11
CA ASP A 345 6.63 2.52 17.30
C ASP A 345 5.73 3.14 16.22
N VAL A 346 4.67 2.44 15.81
CA VAL A 346 3.68 2.93 14.85
C VAL A 346 2.28 2.54 15.32
N GLN A 347 1.35 3.48 15.27
CA GLN A 347 -0.02 3.31 15.71
C GLN A 347 -0.99 3.86 14.67
N SER A 348 -2.13 3.18 14.52
CA SER A 348 -3.26 3.67 13.73
C SER A 348 -4.50 3.73 14.62
N LEU A 349 -5.24 4.84 14.53
CA LEU A 349 -6.45 5.09 15.30
C LEU A 349 -7.60 5.48 14.38
N MET A 350 -8.83 5.06 14.72
CA MET A 350 -10.04 5.53 14.05
C MET A 350 -10.75 6.57 14.93
N PHE A 351 -11.05 7.75 14.38
CA PHE A 351 -11.71 8.83 15.09
C PHE A 351 -13.00 8.36 15.80
N LYS A 352 -13.88 7.69 15.06
CA LYS A 352 -15.17 7.16 15.57
C LYS A 352 -15.02 6.23 16.77
N GLU A 353 -13.87 5.58 16.95
CA GLU A 353 -13.60 4.69 18.08
C GLU A 353 -12.98 5.47 19.24
N GLN A 354 -12.08 6.42 18.95
CA GLN A 354 -11.43 7.22 19.98
C GLN A 354 -12.45 8.11 20.70
N ILE A 355 -13.30 8.80 19.95
CA ILE A 355 -14.24 9.79 20.50
C ILE A 355 -15.30 9.18 21.43
N LEU A 356 -15.54 7.87 21.33
CA LEU A 356 -16.47 7.13 22.18
C LEU A 356 -15.84 6.66 23.51
N ARG A 357 -14.54 6.87 23.73
CA ARG A 357 -13.91 6.54 25.01
C ARG A 357 -14.46 7.45 26.11
N PRO A 358 -14.67 6.95 27.34
CA PRO A 358 -15.25 7.73 28.44
C PRO A 358 -14.52 9.03 28.76
N GLU A 359 -13.21 9.08 28.50
CA GLU A 359 -12.37 10.27 28.68
C GLU A 359 -12.78 11.48 27.81
N TYR A 360 -13.53 11.28 26.73
CA TYR A 360 -14.03 12.37 25.88
C TYR A 360 -15.46 12.82 26.24
N SER A 361 -16.17 12.12 27.15
CA SER A 361 -17.55 12.48 27.51
C SER A 361 -17.64 13.88 28.11
N ASP A 362 -16.72 14.23 29.01
CA ASP A 362 -16.66 15.57 29.61
C ASP A 362 -16.36 16.65 28.58
N LEU A 363 -15.47 16.37 27.63
CA LEU A 363 -15.18 17.26 26.51
C LEU A 363 -16.44 17.52 25.67
N LEU A 364 -17.14 16.46 25.26
CA LEU A 364 -18.34 16.55 24.44
C LEU A 364 -19.43 17.40 25.11
N ASN A 365 -19.60 17.24 26.43
CA ASN A 365 -20.50 18.07 27.21
C ASN A 365 -20.08 19.56 27.21
N ARG A 366 -18.79 19.85 27.40
CA ARG A 366 -18.27 21.23 27.45
C ARG A 366 -18.40 21.97 26.13
N ILE A 367 -18.19 21.30 25.00
CA ILE A 367 -18.38 21.90 23.66
C ILE A 367 -19.86 21.96 23.23
N GLY A 368 -20.78 21.52 24.09
CA GLY A 368 -22.21 21.52 23.80
C GLY A 368 -22.63 20.51 22.74
N ALA A 369 -21.86 19.44 22.50
CA ALA A 369 -22.19 18.41 21.52
C ALA A 369 -23.58 17.77 21.72
N PRO A 370 -24.09 17.54 22.95
CA PRO A 370 -25.46 17.08 23.17
C PRO A 370 -26.55 17.99 22.58
N ASN A 371 -26.22 19.26 22.28
CA ASN A 371 -27.16 20.18 21.65
C ASN A 371 -27.10 20.14 20.12
N TRP A 372 -26.15 19.42 19.51
CA TRP A 372 -26.03 19.34 18.06
C TRP A 372 -27.22 18.64 17.41
N LEU A 373 -27.49 19.02 16.16
CA LEU A 373 -28.59 18.48 15.38
C LEU A 373 -28.35 16.98 15.13
N ASN A 374 -29.37 16.16 15.42
CA ASN A 374 -29.32 14.71 15.31
C ASN A 374 -28.23 14.04 16.17
N TYR A 375 -27.77 14.70 17.24
CA TYR A 375 -26.80 14.09 18.15
C TYR A 375 -27.43 12.92 18.91
N ASP A 376 -26.71 11.80 18.86
CA ASP A 376 -26.93 10.61 19.66
C ASP A 376 -25.55 10.11 20.08
N GLU A 377 -25.36 9.90 21.38
CA GLU A 377 -24.06 9.60 21.99
C GLU A 377 -23.39 8.37 21.38
N LYS A 378 -24.18 7.38 20.92
CA LYS A 378 -23.65 6.11 20.40
C LYS A 378 -23.46 6.12 18.89
N THR A 379 -24.32 6.81 18.16
CA THR A 379 -24.42 6.65 16.70
C THR A 379 -23.96 7.88 15.92
N TYR A 380 -23.95 9.07 16.51
CA TYR A 380 -23.62 10.32 15.78
C TYR A 380 -22.26 10.24 15.08
N PHE A 381 -21.25 9.68 15.76
CA PHE A 381 -19.89 9.60 15.24
C PHE A 381 -19.62 8.41 14.32
N SER A 382 -20.52 7.42 14.26
CA SER A 382 -20.30 6.16 13.55
C SER A 382 -20.01 6.31 12.04
N LYS A 383 -20.52 7.40 11.43
CA LYS A 383 -20.38 7.76 10.02
C LYS A 383 -19.07 8.48 9.67
N PHE A 384 -18.25 8.87 10.65
CA PHE A 384 -17.01 9.60 10.42
C PHE A 384 -15.82 8.66 10.47
N HIS A 385 -15.35 8.26 9.30
CA HIS A 385 -14.32 7.22 9.12
C HIS A 385 -12.88 7.76 9.09
N THR A 386 -12.64 8.96 9.62
CA THR A 386 -11.30 9.55 9.67
C THR A 386 -10.34 8.68 10.47
N VAL A 387 -9.14 8.50 9.92
CA VAL A 387 -8.05 7.74 10.54
C VAL A 387 -6.89 8.65 10.90
N PHE A 388 -6.18 8.31 11.97
CA PHE A 388 -4.95 8.96 12.41
C PHE A 388 -3.82 7.94 12.35
N GLN A 389 -2.80 8.21 11.54
CA GLN A 389 -1.55 7.46 11.57
C GLN A 389 -0.56 8.21 12.43
N LEU A 390 0.05 7.53 13.41
CA LEU A 390 1.06 8.08 14.31
C LEU A 390 2.31 7.20 14.25
N GLY A 391 3.48 7.79 14.10
CA GLY A 391 4.75 7.07 14.05
C GLY A 391 5.81 7.74 14.91
N CYS A 392 6.65 6.94 15.55
CA CYS A 392 7.85 7.35 16.27
C CYS A 392 9.05 6.67 15.60
N PHE A 393 10.05 7.46 15.24
CA PHE A 393 11.23 7.04 14.50
C PHE A 393 12.47 7.63 15.14
N VAL A 394 13.61 6.96 14.99
CA VAL A 394 14.91 7.46 15.46
C VAL A 394 15.82 7.66 14.26
N ASN A 395 16.50 8.81 14.22
CA ASN A 395 17.46 9.10 13.17
C ASN A 395 18.75 8.27 13.37
N ARG A 396 19.15 7.52 12.34
CA ARG A 396 20.33 6.64 12.33
C ARG A 396 21.66 7.39 12.25
N SER A 397 21.63 8.60 11.71
CA SER A 397 22.81 9.33 11.24
C SER A 397 23.43 10.26 12.28
N ASN A 398 22.81 10.41 13.45
CA ASN A 398 23.20 11.45 14.40
C ASN A 398 23.87 10.86 15.64
N GLU A 399 24.99 11.45 16.08
CA GLU A 399 25.73 11.03 17.29
C GLU A 399 24.90 11.18 18.58
N LYS A 400 23.84 12.01 18.52
CA LYS A 400 22.76 12.08 19.50
C LYS A 400 21.47 11.55 18.85
N SER A 401 20.88 10.52 19.43
CA SER A 401 19.62 9.94 18.93
C SER A 401 18.48 10.97 18.96
N ASN A 402 18.21 11.59 17.82
CA ASN A 402 17.05 12.47 17.67
C ASN A 402 15.85 11.65 17.20
N TYR A 403 14.74 11.82 17.89
CA TYR A 403 13.48 11.16 17.58
C TYR A 403 12.59 12.05 16.71
N LEU A 404 11.76 11.42 15.89
CA LEU A 404 10.76 12.05 15.06
C LEU A 404 9.41 11.43 15.37
N PHE A 405 8.47 12.27 15.78
CA PHE A 405 7.06 11.96 15.77
C PHE A 405 6.44 12.44 14.46
N LEU A 406 5.71 11.55 13.80
CA LEU A 406 5.01 11.84 12.56
C LEU A 406 3.53 11.51 12.72
N ALA A 407 2.67 12.43 12.30
CA ALA A 407 1.24 12.17 12.16
C ALA A 407 0.78 12.40 10.72
N ASN A 408 -0.16 11.58 10.25
CA ASN A 408 -0.82 11.74 8.95
C ASN A 408 -2.34 11.50 9.10
N SER A 409 -3.16 12.36 8.48
CA SER A 409 -4.61 12.19 8.46
C SER A 409 -5.28 12.82 7.22
N HIS A 410 -6.54 12.45 7.02
CA HIS A 410 -7.46 13.06 6.07
C HIS A 410 -8.79 13.33 6.80
N LEU A 411 -9.04 14.60 7.14
CA LEU A 411 -10.20 15.04 7.92
C LEU A 411 -11.49 15.06 7.09
N TYR A 412 -12.62 15.24 7.76
CA TYR A 412 -13.93 15.15 7.14
C TYR A 412 -14.20 16.23 6.07
N PHE A 413 -14.47 15.81 4.83
CA PHE A 413 -14.56 16.65 3.64
C PHE A 413 -15.74 17.64 3.58
N HIS A 414 -16.83 17.40 4.31
CA HIS A 414 -18.07 18.15 4.06
C HIS A 414 -17.89 19.65 4.40
N PRO A 415 -18.24 20.60 3.51
CA PRO A 415 -17.99 22.03 3.73
C PRO A 415 -18.56 22.56 5.06
N SER A 416 -19.81 22.20 5.38
CA SER A 416 -20.48 22.56 6.64
C SER A 416 -20.08 21.71 7.87
N GLY A 417 -19.08 20.85 7.75
CA GLY A 417 -18.62 19.93 8.78
C GLY A 417 -17.55 20.50 9.72
N LYS A 418 -17.50 21.83 9.91
CA LYS A 418 -16.41 22.51 10.62
C LYS A 418 -16.24 22.04 12.08
N HIS A 419 -17.33 21.92 12.82
CA HIS A 419 -17.35 21.37 14.19
C HIS A 419 -16.81 19.94 14.26
N ILE A 420 -17.05 19.13 13.21
CA ILE A 420 -16.55 17.75 13.14
C ILE A 420 -15.05 17.77 12.91
N ARG A 421 -14.55 18.56 11.96
CA ARG A 421 -13.10 18.70 11.71
C ARG A 421 -12.35 19.26 12.92
N LEU A 422 -12.94 20.23 13.62
CA LEU A 422 -12.39 20.76 14.86
C LEU A 422 -12.26 19.67 15.93
N LEU A 423 -13.31 18.86 16.13
CA LEU A 423 -13.26 17.74 17.07
C LEU A 423 -12.28 16.64 16.64
N GLN A 424 -12.23 16.31 15.35
CA GLN A 424 -11.25 15.36 14.80
C GLN A 424 -9.82 15.84 15.03
N THR A 425 -9.56 17.13 14.83
CA THR A 425 -8.27 17.76 15.09
C THR A 425 -7.90 17.68 16.57
N TYR A 426 -8.84 17.98 17.47
CA TYR A 426 -8.61 17.83 18.91
C TYR A 426 -8.20 16.40 19.28
N VAL A 427 -8.95 15.40 18.79
CA VAL A 427 -8.66 13.98 19.08
C VAL A 427 -7.30 13.57 18.50
N LEU A 428 -6.97 14.00 17.27
CA LEU A 428 -5.67 13.75 16.66
C LEU A 428 -4.53 14.29 17.53
N LEU A 429 -4.59 15.56 17.94
CA LEU A 429 -3.56 16.20 18.75
C LEU A 429 -3.45 15.56 20.14
N TYR A 430 -4.58 15.28 20.78
CA TYR A 430 -4.60 14.67 22.11
C TYR A 430 -4.03 13.25 22.11
N GLU A 431 -4.42 12.41 21.15
CA GLU A 431 -3.86 11.06 21.03
C GLU A 431 -2.39 11.09 20.59
N LEU A 432 -1.96 12.08 19.80
CA LEU A 432 -0.55 12.28 19.47
C LEU A 432 0.28 12.62 20.72
N GLU A 433 -0.17 13.52 21.59
CA GLU A 433 0.56 13.83 22.84
C GLU A 433 0.62 12.63 23.79
N ARG A 434 -0.46 11.83 23.88
CA ARG A 434 -0.43 10.55 24.62
C ARG A 434 0.55 9.55 24.02
N PHE A 435 0.59 9.46 22.70
CA PHE A 435 1.53 8.61 21.97
C PHE A 435 2.98 9.03 22.22
N LYS A 436 3.26 10.34 22.12
CA LYS A 436 4.57 10.92 22.43
C LYS A 436 5.03 10.55 23.82
N LYS A 437 4.21 10.81 24.83
CA LYS A 437 4.48 10.46 26.24
C LYS A 437 4.78 8.97 26.41
N ARG A 438 3.93 8.11 25.85
CA ARG A 438 4.10 6.65 25.90
C ARG A 438 5.42 6.20 25.30
N CYS A 439 5.85 6.79 24.18
CA CYS A 439 7.13 6.49 23.56
C CYS A 439 8.31 6.99 24.42
N GLY A 440 8.29 8.24 24.88
CA GLY A 440 9.35 8.78 25.74
C GLY A 440 9.56 7.95 27.01
N ASP A 441 8.46 7.62 27.71
CA ASP A 441 8.49 6.80 28.92
C ASP A 441 9.01 5.37 28.65
N LYS A 442 8.61 4.76 27.53
CA LYS A 442 8.94 3.37 27.20
C LYS A 442 10.38 3.20 26.69
N PHE A 443 10.87 4.15 25.90
CA PHE A 443 12.16 4.05 25.21
C PHE A 443 13.24 4.94 25.85
N GLY A 444 12.90 5.74 26.85
CA GLY A 444 13.85 6.44 27.71
C GLY A 444 14.49 7.66 27.06
N PHE A 445 13.68 8.56 26.49
CA PHE A 445 14.15 9.83 25.93
C PHE A 445 13.22 10.99 26.32
N ASP A 446 13.78 12.19 26.39
CA ASP A 446 13.06 13.43 26.66
C ASP A 446 12.41 13.98 25.38
N ILE A 447 11.09 14.08 25.38
CA ILE A 447 10.31 14.43 24.20
C ILE A 447 10.58 15.87 23.74
N GLU A 448 10.81 16.80 24.67
CA GLU A 448 10.94 18.22 24.34
C GLU A 448 12.33 18.54 23.78
N THR A 449 13.36 17.88 24.31
CA THR A 449 14.77 18.16 24.00
C THR A 449 15.39 17.19 23.01
N GLU A 450 14.83 15.99 22.81
CA GLU A 450 15.38 14.95 21.94
C GLU A 450 14.44 14.55 20.80
N SER A 451 13.26 15.18 20.66
CA SER A 451 12.33 14.86 19.56
C SER A 451 11.77 16.07 18.83
N VAL A 452 11.46 15.87 17.55
CA VAL A 452 10.69 16.82 16.72
C VAL A 452 9.37 16.17 16.31
N THR A 453 8.35 16.99 16.06
CA THR A 453 7.04 16.50 15.59
C THR A 453 6.67 17.13 14.26
N ILE A 454 6.16 16.31 13.34
CA ILE A 454 5.63 16.72 12.04
C ILE A 454 4.22 16.15 11.89
N ILE A 455 3.27 16.96 11.46
CA ILE A 455 1.89 16.54 11.15
C ILE A 455 1.60 16.89 9.70
N CYS A 456 1.33 15.89 8.87
CA CYS A 456 0.91 16.05 7.49
C CYS A 456 -0.58 15.71 7.36
N GLY A 457 -1.23 16.21 6.31
CA GLY A 457 -2.56 15.76 5.99
C GLY A 457 -3.34 16.68 5.08
N ASP A 458 -4.45 16.15 4.60
CA ASP A 458 -5.57 16.93 4.07
C ASP A 458 -6.52 17.23 5.24
N PHE A 459 -6.50 18.48 5.70
CA PHE A 459 -7.30 18.92 6.82
C PHE A 459 -8.69 19.35 6.40
N ASN A 460 -9.00 19.44 5.10
CA ASN A 460 -10.27 19.96 4.58
C ASN A 460 -10.71 21.28 5.26
N SER A 461 -9.75 22.09 5.71
CA SER A 461 -9.98 23.29 6.53
C SER A 461 -9.09 24.41 6.05
N PHE A 462 -9.60 25.64 6.04
CA PHE A 462 -8.79 26.83 5.75
C PHE A 462 -8.00 27.30 6.97
N SER A 463 -6.99 28.14 6.73
CA SER A 463 -6.21 28.80 7.79
C SER A 463 -7.05 29.67 8.73
N SER A 464 -8.24 30.10 8.28
CA SER A 464 -9.20 30.85 9.08
C SER A 464 -10.16 29.99 9.92
N GLU A 465 -10.12 28.65 9.78
CA GLU A 465 -11.03 27.76 10.49
C GLU A 465 -10.46 27.29 11.83
N GLY A 466 -11.34 26.92 12.74
CA GLY A 466 -10.99 26.52 14.10
C GLY A 466 -10.08 25.30 14.15
N ALA A 467 -10.21 24.38 13.19
CA ALA A 467 -9.30 23.22 13.08
C ALA A 467 -7.84 23.68 12.93
N TYR A 468 -7.57 24.64 12.03
CA TYR A 468 -6.24 25.22 11.86
C TYR A 468 -5.79 25.98 13.12
N HIS A 469 -6.66 26.84 13.67
CA HIS A 469 -6.36 27.59 14.90
C HIS A 469 -6.01 26.67 16.08
N LEU A 470 -6.66 25.52 16.20
CA LEU A 470 -6.38 24.56 17.27
C LEU A 470 -5.00 23.92 17.12
N VAL A 471 -4.56 23.60 15.90
CA VAL A 471 -3.19 23.11 15.66
C VAL A 471 -2.17 24.19 15.98
N VAL A 472 -2.40 25.42 15.53
CA VAL A 472 -1.41 26.49 15.69
C VAL A 472 -1.29 26.97 17.14
N ASN A 473 -2.41 27.13 17.83
CA ASN A 473 -2.44 27.71 19.18
C ASN A 473 -2.42 26.66 20.28
N GLY A 474 -2.84 25.42 19.97
CA GLY A 474 -3.11 24.38 20.95
C GLY A 474 -4.40 24.54 21.75
N TRP A 475 -5.14 25.63 21.51
CA TRP A 475 -6.41 25.91 22.15
C TRP A 475 -7.32 26.73 21.23
N ILE A 476 -8.62 26.75 21.55
CA ILE A 476 -9.64 27.54 20.87
C ILE A 476 -10.75 27.94 21.85
N PRO A 477 -11.33 29.16 21.77
CA PRO A 477 -12.44 29.54 22.65
C PRO A 477 -13.68 28.67 22.45
N TYR A 478 -14.44 28.37 23.52
CA TYR A 478 -15.69 27.60 23.39
C TYR A 478 -16.79 28.32 22.60
N HIS A 479 -16.70 29.65 22.48
CA HIS A 479 -17.62 30.47 21.68
C HIS A 479 -17.16 30.64 20.22
N HIS A 480 -16.18 29.85 19.75
CA HIS A 480 -15.75 29.90 18.36
C HIS A 480 -16.88 29.46 17.42
N GLU A 481 -17.09 30.21 16.33
CA GLU A 481 -18.23 30.05 15.42
C GLU A 481 -18.35 28.64 14.80
N ASP A 482 -17.23 27.94 14.64
CA ASP A 482 -17.22 26.57 14.09
C ASP A 482 -18.05 25.59 14.91
N PHE A 483 -18.16 25.76 16.23
CA PHE A 483 -19.01 24.90 17.07
C PHE A 483 -20.50 25.06 16.74
N GLU A 484 -20.94 26.23 16.28
CA GLU A 484 -22.33 26.50 15.92
C GLU A 484 -22.80 25.67 14.71
N TYR A 485 -21.87 25.21 13.86
CA TYR A 485 -22.21 24.32 12.75
C TYR A 485 -22.85 23.01 13.25
N GLY A 486 -22.51 22.56 14.46
CA GLY A 486 -23.15 21.40 15.08
C GLY A 486 -24.64 21.57 15.30
N LEU A 487 -25.14 22.78 15.51
CA LEU A 487 -26.56 23.05 15.75
C LEU A 487 -27.43 22.95 14.48
N ARG A 488 -26.81 22.95 13.29
CA ARG A 488 -27.50 23.02 11.99
C ARG A 488 -27.06 21.96 10.98
N TYR A 489 -26.00 21.21 11.26
CA TYR A 489 -25.42 20.26 10.32
C TYR A 489 -26.31 19.03 10.09
N SER A 490 -26.59 18.74 8.81
CA SER A 490 -27.24 17.50 8.36
C SER A 490 -26.42 16.89 7.23
N HIS A 491 -26.24 15.57 7.25
CA HIS A 491 -25.42 14.83 6.28
C HIS A 491 -26.10 14.69 4.90
N GLU A 492 -27.43 14.59 4.89
CA GLU A 492 -28.23 14.58 3.66
C GLU A 492 -28.66 16.01 3.32
N ARG A 493 -28.83 16.31 2.02
CA ARG A 493 -29.54 17.50 1.55
C ARG A 493 -30.98 17.44 2.10
N PHE A 494 -31.16 17.93 3.31
CA PHE A 494 -32.44 18.00 3.97
C PHE A 494 -33.32 18.95 3.16
N ILE A 495 -34.34 18.42 2.49
CA ILE A 495 -35.45 19.24 2.00
C ILE A 495 -36.20 19.68 3.27
N PRO A 496 -36.25 20.98 3.62
CA PRO A 496 -36.85 21.40 4.87
C PRO A 496 -38.35 21.09 4.83
N SER A 497 -38.81 20.13 5.62
CA SER A 497 -40.24 20.04 5.93
C SER A 497 -40.59 21.13 6.93
N ALA A 498 -41.81 21.68 6.82
CA ALA A 498 -42.30 22.79 7.65
C ALA A 498 -42.28 22.51 9.16
N GLN A 499 -42.12 21.25 9.58
CA GLN A 499 -42.04 20.84 10.99
C GLN A 499 -40.75 21.30 11.70
N ASN A 500 -39.63 21.50 10.99
CA ASN A 500 -38.36 21.88 11.62
C ASN A 500 -38.17 23.38 11.84
N LYS A 501 -38.96 24.24 11.18
CA LYS A 501 -38.96 25.68 11.47
C LYS A 501 -39.41 25.95 12.91
N GLN A 502 -40.40 25.17 13.37
CA GLN A 502 -40.89 25.19 14.75
C GLN A 502 -39.87 24.66 15.77
N TYR A 503 -38.97 23.76 15.35
CA TYR A 503 -37.91 23.20 16.20
C TYR A 503 -36.70 24.15 16.34
N LEU A 504 -36.34 24.85 15.25
CA LEU A 504 -35.35 25.93 15.25
C LEU A 504 -35.85 27.15 16.04
N ASP A 505 -37.12 27.55 15.85
CA ASP A 505 -37.72 28.70 16.54
C ASP A 505 -37.93 28.44 18.05
N SER A 506 -38.19 27.19 18.47
CA SER A 506 -38.34 26.86 19.90
C SER A 506 -37.02 26.84 20.67
N ARG A 507 -35.89 26.54 20.02
CA ARG A 507 -34.55 26.59 20.65
C ARG A 507 -33.88 27.96 20.59
N MET A 508 -34.15 28.77 19.56
CA MET A 508 -33.73 30.18 19.51
C MET A 508 -34.38 31.01 20.62
N ASN A 509 -35.52 30.55 21.15
CA ASN A 509 -36.23 31.14 22.30
C ASN A 509 -35.88 30.47 23.65
N GLY A 510 -34.99 29.47 23.67
CA GLY A 510 -34.43 28.91 24.90
C GLY A 510 -33.34 29.83 25.46
N THR A 511 -33.20 29.89 26.78
CA THR A 511 -32.11 30.62 27.43
C THR A 511 -30.77 30.21 26.81
N PRO A 512 -29.94 31.16 26.32
CA PRO A 512 -28.61 30.86 25.84
C PRO A 512 -27.87 30.06 26.91
N TYR A 513 -27.25 28.95 26.53
CA TYR A 513 -26.37 28.24 27.44
C TYR A 513 -25.19 29.17 27.78
N SER A 514 -25.19 29.71 28.99
CA SER A 514 -24.08 30.51 29.50
C SER A 514 -22.95 29.57 29.85
N PHE A 515 -21.81 29.69 29.18
CA PHE A 515 -20.58 29.05 29.62
C PHE A 515 -20.27 29.53 31.05
N GLY A 516 -20.16 28.59 31.99
CA GLY A 516 -19.74 28.90 33.36
C GLY A 516 -18.30 29.39 33.37
N GLU A 517 -17.97 30.34 34.26
CA GLU A 517 -16.69 31.07 34.36
C GLU A 517 -15.43 30.24 34.68
N GLN A 518 -15.39 28.93 34.41
CA GLN A 518 -14.19 28.12 34.65
C GLN A 518 -13.81 27.29 33.41
N SER A 519 -12.82 27.87 32.70
CA SER A 519 -12.24 27.53 31.39
C SER A 519 -13.04 28.07 30.19
N GLU A 520 -12.61 29.21 29.64
CA GLU A 520 -13.22 29.86 28.46
C GLU A 520 -12.84 29.19 27.12
N ARG A 521 -12.00 28.15 27.16
CA ARG A 521 -11.41 27.53 25.97
C ARG A 521 -11.31 26.01 26.05
N LEU A 522 -11.39 25.40 24.88
CA LEU A 522 -10.94 24.05 24.60
C LEU A 522 -9.42 24.08 24.40
N GLU A 523 -8.67 23.28 25.16
CA GLU A 523 -7.20 23.25 25.13
C GLU A 523 -6.73 21.80 25.09
N VAL A 524 -5.71 21.51 24.27
CA VAL A 524 -5.08 20.19 24.19
C VAL A 524 -3.99 20.10 25.28
N PRO A 525 -4.12 19.20 26.27
CA PRO A 525 -3.12 19.05 27.32
C PRO A 525 -1.72 18.68 26.80
N ASN A 526 -0.69 19.29 27.39
CA ASN A 526 0.73 19.10 27.04
C ASN A 526 1.09 19.45 25.60
N TYR A 527 0.28 20.27 24.94
CA TYR A 527 0.50 20.71 23.57
C TYR A 527 0.73 22.22 23.53
N GLN A 528 1.85 22.65 22.92
CA GLN A 528 2.25 24.07 22.90
C GLN A 528 1.85 24.81 21.62
N GLY A 529 1.12 24.16 20.71
CA GLY A 529 0.88 24.68 19.37
C GLY A 529 2.04 24.44 18.41
N TYR A 530 1.73 24.27 17.12
CA TYR A 530 2.69 24.02 16.04
C TYR A 530 2.64 25.11 14.96
N HIS A 531 3.65 25.14 14.10
CA HIS A 531 3.72 26.08 12.99
C HIS A 531 3.37 25.38 11.68
N ASP A 532 2.66 26.07 10.78
CA ASP A 532 2.54 25.65 9.38
C ASP A 532 3.87 25.94 8.66
N ALA A 533 4.39 24.94 7.94
CA ALA A 533 5.61 25.11 7.15
C ALA A 533 5.48 26.18 6.06
N TYR A 534 4.26 26.47 5.60
CA TYR A 534 3.96 27.51 4.62
C TYR A 534 3.55 28.83 5.27
N SER A 535 3.60 28.95 6.60
CA SER A 535 3.31 30.21 7.28
C SER A 535 4.24 31.34 6.78
N GLY A 536 3.63 32.44 6.33
CA GLY A 536 4.33 33.58 5.70
C GLY A 536 4.48 33.50 4.17
N HIS A 537 4.32 32.31 3.58
CA HIS A 537 4.30 32.09 2.13
C HIS A 537 3.15 31.13 1.76
N GLU A 538 1.95 31.47 2.22
CA GLU A 538 0.76 30.66 2.01
C GLU A 538 0.52 30.39 0.52
N LEU A 539 0.24 29.13 0.20
CA LEU A 539 -0.16 28.76 -1.15
C LEU A 539 -1.58 29.30 -1.41
N PRO A 540 -1.87 29.77 -2.63
CA PRO A 540 -3.22 30.22 -2.98
C PRO A 540 -4.23 29.07 -2.96
N PHE A 541 -3.76 27.85 -3.25
CA PHE A 541 -4.52 26.62 -3.17
C PHE A 541 -3.59 25.41 -3.09
N THR A 542 -4.10 24.34 -2.51
CA THR A 542 -3.54 22.99 -2.62
C THR A 542 -4.52 22.03 -3.30
N ASN A 543 -5.83 22.30 -3.26
CA ASN A 543 -6.85 21.67 -4.09
C ASN A 543 -7.37 22.64 -5.17
N PHE A 544 -7.48 22.17 -6.41
CA PHE A 544 -8.01 22.99 -7.51
C PHE A 544 -8.89 22.17 -8.47
N VAL A 545 -10.20 22.37 -8.38
CA VAL A 545 -11.20 21.87 -9.33
C VAL A 545 -11.98 23.05 -9.95
N LYS A 546 -12.68 22.81 -11.06
CA LYS A 546 -13.40 23.88 -11.78
C LYS A 546 -14.36 24.70 -10.89
N THR A 547 -14.97 24.07 -9.89
CA THR A 547 -15.97 24.70 -9.00
C THR A 547 -15.42 25.18 -7.66
N PHE A 548 -14.17 24.84 -7.34
CA PHE A 548 -13.59 25.10 -6.01
C PHE A 548 -12.06 25.12 -6.07
N SER A 549 -11.46 26.06 -5.37
CA SER A 549 -10.02 26.07 -5.12
C SER A 549 -9.75 26.55 -3.71
N GLY A 550 -8.79 25.93 -3.03
CA GLY A 550 -8.46 26.30 -1.65
C GLY A 550 -7.25 25.57 -1.11
N THR A 551 -6.65 26.12 -0.05
CA THR A 551 -5.56 25.50 0.70
C THR A 551 -6.16 24.65 1.80
N LEU A 552 -6.02 23.34 1.65
CA LEU A 552 -6.60 22.31 2.52
C LEU A 552 -5.52 21.37 3.09
N ASP A 553 -4.35 21.33 2.46
CA ASP A 553 -3.25 20.44 2.81
C ASP A 553 -2.16 21.21 3.56
N TYR A 554 -1.65 20.61 4.65
CA TYR A 554 -0.67 21.28 5.52
C TYR A 554 0.46 20.33 5.93
N ILE A 555 1.64 20.92 6.17
CA ILE A 555 2.75 20.29 6.88
C ILE A 555 2.99 21.14 8.13
N PHE A 556 2.45 20.71 9.27
CA PHE A 556 2.72 21.35 10.55
C PHE A 556 3.97 20.78 11.20
N HIS A 557 4.65 21.58 12.00
CA HIS A 557 5.87 21.17 12.68
C HIS A 557 6.01 21.81 14.08
N SER A 558 6.74 21.12 14.97
CA SER A 558 7.05 21.60 16.30
C SER A 558 8.00 22.81 16.31
N ASN A 559 8.02 23.54 17.42
CA ASN A 559 8.76 24.81 17.54
C ASN A 559 10.29 24.66 17.47
N ASN A 560 10.78 23.46 17.75
CA ASN A 560 12.20 23.09 17.80
C ASN A 560 12.77 22.60 16.46
N ILE A 561 11.99 22.66 15.38
CA ILE A 561 12.43 22.44 13.99
C ILE A 561 12.06 23.67 13.14
N LYS A 562 12.94 24.06 12.20
CA LYS A 562 12.77 25.23 11.33
C LYS A 562 12.70 24.84 9.87
N VAL A 563 11.79 25.46 9.14
CA VAL A 563 11.71 25.29 7.69
C VAL A 563 12.86 26.03 7.02
N LYS A 564 13.56 25.34 6.11
CA LYS A 564 14.66 25.91 5.31
C LYS A 564 14.19 26.33 3.91
N ARG A 565 13.23 25.61 3.32
CA ARG A 565 12.53 25.99 2.08
C ARG A 565 11.26 25.15 1.88
N CYS A 566 10.32 25.67 1.08
CA CYS A 566 9.08 24.98 0.70
C CYS A 566 8.99 24.84 -0.82
N LEU A 567 8.31 23.78 -1.28
CA LEU A 567 7.98 23.58 -2.69
C LEU A 567 7.02 24.69 -3.14
N PRO A 568 7.39 25.51 -4.13
CA PRO A 568 6.53 26.60 -4.60
C PRO A 568 5.18 26.08 -5.11
N GLY A 569 4.09 26.84 -4.94
CA GLY A 569 2.79 26.53 -5.56
C GLY A 569 2.80 26.67 -7.08
N ILE A 570 1.60 26.66 -7.67
CA ILE A 570 1.40 26.90 -9.10
C ILE A 570 0.45 28.08 -9.31
N THR A 571 0.46 28.66 -10.51
CA THR A 571 -0.48 29.74 -10.82
C THR A 571 -1.86 29.18 -11.14
N THR A 572 -2.92 29.98 -10.93
CA THR A 572 -4.27 29.62 -11.38
C THR A 572 -4.33 29.33 -12.88
N ARG A 573 -3.51 30.02 -13.69
CA ARG A 573 -3.41 29.76 -15.13
C ARG A 573 -2.89 28.35 -15.42
N ASP A 574 -1.87 27.90 -14.68
CA ASP A 574 -1.32 26.56 -14.83
C ASP A 574 -2.34 25.49 -14.43
N ALA A 575 -3.07 25.71 -13.33
CA ALA A 575 -4.13 24.78 -12.88
C ALA A 575 -5.35 24.73 -13.82
N GLN A 576 -5.64 25.84 -14.53
CA GLN A 576 -6.77 25.96 -15.47
C GLN A 576 -6.43 25.57 -16.91
N GLU A 577 -5.21 25.11 -17.21
CA GLU A 577 -4.83 24.72 -18.57
C GLU A 577 -5.80 23.71 -19.19
N TYR A 578 -6.36 22.83 -18.36
CA TYR A 578 -7.43 21.88 -18.70
C TYR A 578 -8.70 22.10 -17.85
N GLU A 579 -9.04 23.37 -17.58
CA GLU A 579 -10.17 23.83 -16.75
C GLU A 579 -10.06 23.53 -15.23
N GLY A 580 -9.29 22.52 -14.84
CA GLY A 580 -8.98 22.19 -13.45
C GLY A 580 -8.08 20.96 -13.32
N LEU A 581 -7.91 20.48 -12.09
CA LEU A 581 -7.19 19.25 -11.77
C LEU A 581 -8.19 18.15 -11.31
N PRO A 582 -7.91 16.85 -11.47
CA PRO A 582 -6.83 16.28 -12.26
C PRO A 582 -7.00 16.60 -13.75
N SER A 583 -5.95 16.41 -14.52
CA SER A 583 -5.94 16.66 -15.96
C SER A 583 -4.99 15.71 -16.68
N LYS A 584 -4.85 15.91 -18.00
CA LYS A 584 -3.79 15.26 -18.78
C LYS A 584 -2.41 15.45 -18.16
N LEU A 585 -2.13 16.61 -17.56
CA LEU A 585 -0.79 16.96 -17.10
C LEU A 585 -0.53 16.53 -15.66
N TYR A 586 -1.56 16.29 -14.85
CA TYR A 586 -1.40 16.10 -13.41
C TYR A 586 -2.45 15.13 -12.81
N PRO A 587 -2.02 14.19 -11.94
CA PRO A 587 -2.81 13.00 -11.63
C PRO A 587 -3.73 13.09 -10.40
N SER A 588 -3.84 14.26 -9.77
CA SER A 588 -4.69 14.50 -8.60
C SER A 588 -5.35 15.87 -8.73
N ASP A 589 -6.48 16.08 -8.07
CA ASP A 589 -7.11 17.40 -7.88
C ASP A 589 -6.39 18.24 -6.81
N HIS A 590 -5.58 17.60 -5.98
CA HIS A 590 -4.62 18.27 -5.10
C HIS A 590 -3.25 18.37 -5.75
N ILE A 591 -2.48 19.41 -5.46
CA ILE A 591 -1.05 19.47 -5.76
C ILE A 591 -0.25 18.94 -4.57
N SER A 592 0.88 18.28 -4.83
CA SER A 592 1.79 17.93 -3.75
C SER A 592 2.39 19.18 -3.10
N ILE A 593 2.61 19.07 -1.78
CA ILE A 593 3.35 20.03 -0.98
C ILE A 593 4.57 19.34 -0.37
N ALA A 594 5.69 20.05 -0.30
CA ALA A 594 6.90 19.54 0.34
C ALA A 594 7.68 20.65 1.04
N ALA A 595 8.42 20.30 2.09
CA ALA A 595 9.28 21.23 2.83
C ALA A 595 10.59 20.53 3.22
N ASP A 596 11.67 21.30 3.18
CA ASP A 596 12.97 20.90 3.73
C ASP A 596 13.16 21.58 5.08
N PHE A 597 13.55 20.79 6.07
CA PHE A 597 13.88 21.20 7.43
C PHE A 597 15.36 20.99 7.72
#